data_AF-A0A538KH92-F1
#
_entry.id   AF-A0A538KH92-F1
#
_cell.length_a   1.000
_cell.length_b   1.000
_cell.length_c   1.000
_cell.angle_alpha   90.00
_cell.angle_beta   90.00
_cell.angle_gamma   90.00
#
_symmetry.space_group_name_H-M   'P 1'
#
loop_
_entity.id
_entity.type
_entity.pdbx_description
1 polymer ?
#
loop_
_entity_poly.entity_id
_entity_poly.type
_entity_poly.pdbx_seq_one_letter_code
_entity_poly.pdbx_strand_id
1 'polypeptide(L)'
;MLETLRHRPVMAVLAVAGATVLIVVLVVVLTGGSQPTLPLPGIGRPARPGDPFAYAPGHQAAFDRRAVAGSNQVLFAKSPGGAVATAARVASYRGVIDSVTAGTGVDSNMLEGIVFLESAGNANAIAGRDPVAAAGLTQILAQTGQALLGMHIDLSQSRSLTARIDAAYAAGDGSAVARLQARRAKIDDRFDPQKALAATVSYVKLAQARFDRADLAIESYHMGIGNLQQVLDRYDGGRAVPYSQLFFDSAPDRHAAAYALLHSFSDDSRLYYWRVLGAAAVMRLYRTSPAALVQMAGLETTSPAGADALHPPGATQSFATAEELRQAYAQRQVLPLPSNPGALGLAYDPTMGSLAQRLGQPAALYRGLRPPALDLLIELAARVRTLSGVSAPLRIVSTVADRQYLNLLPLPPAPLTSTGYSFAIQRRYASRRQADALQAMLDQLQALDLIAWVRSPQTIQIAVASDAGRVIVDGP
;
A
#
# COMPACT_ATOMS: atom_id res chain seq x y z
N MET A 1 -4.77 36.01 -85.58
CA MET A 1 -5.52 36.80 -84.58
C MET A 1 -5.37 36.07 -83.25
N LEU A 2 -4.55 36.63 -82.34
CA LEU A 2 -4.47 36.42 -80.87
C LEU A 2 -4.09 35.00 -80.38
N GLU A 3 -2.87 34.82 -79.81
CA GLU A 3 -2.54 34.80 -78.35
C GLU A 3 -3.01 33.49 -77.68
N THR A 4 -2.32 32.75 -76.80
CA THR A 4 -1.08 32.86 -76.01
C THR A 4 -0.84 31.51 -75.29
N LEU A 5 0.44 31.18 -75.04
CA LEU A 5 1.03 30.53 -73.84
C LEU A 5 0.29 29.42 -73.05
N ARG A 6 0.98 28.29 -72.81
CA ARG A 6 1.24 27.86 -71.41
C ARG A 6 2.38 26.85 -71.22
N HIS A 7 3.21 27.19 -70.23
CA HIS A 7 4.28 26.40 -69.63
C HIS A 7 3.79 25.16 -68.84
N ARG A 8 4.74 24.23 -68.66
CA ARG A 8 4.75 22.96 -67.87
C ARG A 8 4.16 23.06 -66.44
N PRO A 9 3.89 21.94 -65.75
CA PRO A 9 4.91 21.56 -64.74
C PRO A 9 5.11 20.06 -64.40
N VAL A 10 6.32 19.85 -63.89
CA VAL A 10 6.99 18.73 -63.20
C VAL A 10 6.28 18.23 -61.90
N MET A 11 4.95 18.31 -61.80
CA MET A 11 4.23 18.08 -60.52
C MET A 11 3.95 16.61 -60.13
N ALA A 12 4.34 15.61 -60.93
CA ALA A 12 3.91 14.22 -60.69
C ALA A 12 4.82 13.40 -59.76
N VAL A 13 6.08 13.78 -59.54
CA VAL A 13 7.04 12.92 -58.82
C VAL A 13 7.07 13.19 -57.30
N LEU A 14 6.66 14.37 -56.84
CA LEU A 14 6.58 14.70 -55.40
C LEU A 14 5.35 14.11 -54.70
N ALA A 15 4.27 13.84 -55.44
CA ALA A 15 3.03 13.29 -54.86
C ALA A 15 3.18 11.82 -54.43
N VAL A 16 3.98 11.03 -55.17
CA VAL A 16 4.17 9.59 -54.87
C VAL A 16 5.14 9.39 -53.70
N ALA A 17 6.19 10.20 -53.59
CA ALA A 17 7.09 10.16 -52.44
C ALA A 17 6.39 10.61 -51.13
N GLY A 18 5.53 11.63 -51.20
CA GLY A 18 4.73 12.09 -50.06
C GLY A 18 3.71 11.04 -49.59
N ALA A 19 3.01 10.35 -50.51
CA ALA A 19 2.04 9.32 -50.16
C ALA A 19 2.71 8.09 -49.50
N THR A 20 3.90 7.71 -49.96
CA THR A 20 4.62 6.55 -49.39
C THR A 20 5.17 6.84 -48.00
N VAL A 21 5.67 8.06 -47.75
CA VAL A 21 6.08 8.49 -46.40
C VAL A 21 4.87 8.60 -45.47
N LEU A 22 3.71 9.08 -45.96
CA LEU A 22 2.49 9.15 -45.15
C LEU A 22 1.97 7.76 -44.76
N ILE A 23 2.06 6.78 -45.65
CA ILE A 23 1.66 5.39 -45.38
C ILE A 23 2.65 4.71 -44.43
N VAL A 24 3.95 4.96 -44.55
CA VAL A 24 4.95 4.43 -43.60
C VAL A 24 4.80 5.07 -42.22
N VAL A 25 4.49 6.37 -42.12
CA VAL A 25 4.17 7.02 -40.84
C VAL A 25 2.86 6.49 -40.25
N LEU A 26 1.82 6.25 -41.07
CA LEU A 26 0.56 5.68 -40.61
C LEU A 26 0.72 4.22 -40.14
N VAL A 27 1.54 3.42 -40.82
CA VAL A 27 1.83 2.04 -40.42
C VAL A 27 2.72 1.99 -39.18
N VAL A 28 3.73 2.86 -39.04
CA VAL A 28 4.56 2.94 -37.81
C VAL A 28 3.73 3.40 -36.60
N VAL A 29 2.73 4.29 -36.79
CA VAL A 29 1.77 4.66 -35.75
C VAL A 29 0.80 3.51 -35.43
N LEU A 30 0.43 2.67 -36.40
CA LEU A 30 -0.49 1.54 -36.21
C LEU A 30 0.20 0.24 -35.74
N THR A 31 1.51 0.08 -35.89
CA THR A 31 2.24 -1.13 -35.46
C THR A 31 3.08 -0.94 -34.19
N GLY A 32 3.17 0.29 -33.65
CA GLY A 32 3.97 0.58 -32.45
C GLY A 32 3.38 1.61 -31.47
N GLY A 33 2.18 2.14 -31.70
CA GLY A 33 1.59 3.19 -30.88
C GLY A 33 0.73 2.67 -29.74
N SER A 34 1.10 3.01 -28.50
CA SER A 34 0.24 2.93 -27.32
C SER A 34 -1.15 3.50 -27.64
N GLN A 35 -2.22 2.77 -27.32
CA GLN A 35 -3.59 3.26 -27.49
C GLN A 35 -3.74 4.65 -26.83
N PRO A 36 -4.38 5.63 -27.50
CA PRO A 36 -4.55 6.96 -26.92
C PRO A 36 -5.30 6.86 -25.59
N THR A 37 -4.78 7.54 -24.56
CA THR A 37 -5.42 7.60 -23.24
C THR A 37 -6.73 8.37 -23.36
N LEU A 38 -7.82 7.71 -22.97
CA LEU A 38 -9.14 8.33 -23.01
C LEU A 38 -9.29 9.35 -21.85
N PRO A 39 -10.00 10.47 -22.06
CA PRO A 39 -10.33 11.38 -20.96
C PRO A 39 -11.09 10.65 -19.85
N LEU A 40 -10.70 10.89 -18.61
CA LEU A 40 -11.36 10.32 -17.45
C LEU A 40 -12.71 11.03 -17.23
N PRO A 41 -13.82 10.31 -17.01
CA PRO A 41 -15.16 10.91 -16.91
C PRO A 41 -15.29 11.96 -15.82
N GLY A 42 -14.58 11.79 -14.70
CA GLY A 42 -14.69 12.67 -13.55
C GLY A 42 -13.96 14.00 -13.70
N ILE A 43 -12.71 13.95 -14.17
CA ILE A 43 -11.84 15.13 -14.28
C ILE A 43 -11.83 15.72 -15.69
N GLY A 44 -12.27 14.96 -16.71
CA GLY A 44 -12.27 15.40 -18.11
C GLY A 44 -10.88 15.55 -18.72
N ARG A 45 -9.83 15.13 -18.01
CA ARG A 45 -8.44 15.08 -18.49
C ARG A 45 -8.02 13.61 -18.66
N PRO A 46 -7.16 13.29 -19.64
CA PRO A 46 -6.58 11.95 -19.70
C PRO A 46 -5.66 11.71 -18.50
N ALA A 47 -5.50 10.44 -18.13
CA ALA A 47 -4.44 10.04 -17.20
C ALA A 47 -3.07 10.50 -17.71
N ARG A 48 -2.13 10.71 -16.79
CA ARG A 48 -0.75 11.04 -17.14
C ARG A 48 -0.17 9.95 -18.06
N PRO A 49 0.59 10.31 -19.12
CA PRO A 49 1.24 9.31 -19.97
C PRO A 49 2.16 8.39 -19.14
N GLY A 50 2.11 7.09 -19.43
CA GLY A 50 2.90 6.07 -18.73
C GLY A 50 2.19 5.49 -17.52
N ASP A 51 2.92 5.31 -16.42
CA ASP A 51 2.35 4.94 -15.13
C ASP A 51 2.11 6.20 -14.29
N PRO A 52 0.85 6.61 -14.03
CA PRO A 52 0.56 7.81 -13.23
C PRO A 52 0.97 7.63 -11.76
N PHE A 53 1.25 6.41 -11.32
CA PHE A 53 1.62 6.06 -9.95
C PHE A 53 3.13 5.86 -9.76
N ALA A 54 3.91 5.96 -10.83
CA ALA A 54 5.36 5.80 -10.78
C ALA A 54 6.03 7.00 -10.08
N TYR A 55 7.19 6.72 -9.47
CA TYR A 55 7.97 7.71 -8.77
C TYR A 55 8.33 8.93 -9.63
N ALA A 56 8.25 10.13 -9.04
CA ALA A 56 8.67 11.39 -9.66
C ALA A 56 9.74 12.10 -8.80
N PRO A 57 10.96 12.33 -9.34
CA PRO A 57 12.00 13.11 -8.64
C PRO A 57 11.48 14.53 -8.34
N GLY A 58 11.31 14.85 -7.06
CA GLY A 58 10.68 16.10 -6.60
C GLY A 58 9.40 15.92 -5.78
N HIS A 59 8.78 14.73 -5.85
CA HIS A 59 7.56 14.40 -5.09
C HIS A 59 7.82 13.40 -3.95
N GLN A 60 9.08 13.13 -3.59
CA GLN A 60 9.45 12.14 -2.59
C GLN A 60 8.62 12.25 -1.29
N ALA A 61 8.50 13.45 -0.72
CA ALA A 61 7.76 13.65 0.53
C ALA A 61 6.24 13.36 0.40
N ALA A 62 5.67 13.44 -0.80
CA ALA A 62 4.28 13.07 -1.05
C ALA A 62 4.14 11.54 -1.10
N PHE A 63 5.05 10.85 -1.81
CA PHE A 63 5.13 9.39 -1.81
C PHE A 63 5.32 8.84 -0.40
N ASP A 64 6.29 9.35 0.36
CA ASP A 64 6.57 8.88 1.72
C ASP A 64 5.34 9.05 2.63
N ARG A 65 4.65 10.20 2.56
CA ARG A 65 3.45 10.48 3.36
C ARG A 65 2.29 9.54 3.01
N ARG A 66 2.05 9.31 1.73
CA ARG A 66 1.03 8.38 1.24
C ARG A 66 1.37 6.93 1.61
N ALA A 67 2.62 6.53 1.48
CA ALA A 67 3.11 5.20 1.86
C ALA A 67 2.95 4.93 3.35
N VAL A 68 3.20 5.93 4.19
CA VAL A 68 2.89 5.86 5.62
C VAL A 68 1.39 5.64 5.83
N ALA A 69 0.53 6.51 5.28
CA ALA A 69 -0.92 6.39 5.46
C ALA A 69 -1.46 5.03 4.99
N GLY A 70 -1.12 4.62 3.77
CA GLY A 70 -1.56 3.36 3.17
C GLY A 70 -1.04 2.08 3.84
N SER A 71 0.02 2.19 4.66
CA SER A 71 0.61 1.06 5.39
C SER A 71 0.27 1.02 6.87
N ASN A 72 -0.43 2.04 7.40
CA ASN A 72 -0.61 2.23 8.84
C ASN A 72 -1.63 1.30 9.49
N GLN A 73 -2.62 0.81 8.73
CA GLN A 73 -3.75 0.06 9.28
C GLN A 73 -3.33 -1.12 10.17
N VAL A 74 -2.24 -1.81 9.80
CA VAL A 74 -1.70 -2.94 10.56
C VAL A 74 -1.23 -2.53 11.97
N LEU A 75 -0.72 -1.30 12.13
CA LEU A 75 -0.27 -0.76 13.42
C LEU A 75 -1.43 -0.59 14.38
N PHE A 76 -2.64 -0.38 13.88
CA PHE A 76 -3.85 -0.26 14.70
C PHE A 76 -4.54 -1.60 14.89
N ALA A 77 -4.67 -2.38 13.82
CA ALA A 77 -5.43 -3.63 13.82
C ALA A 77 -4.70 -4.79 14.52
N LYS A 78 -3.36 -4.83 14.51
CA LYS A 78 -2.58 -5.96 15.05
C LYS A 78 -1.81 -5.64 16.34
N SER A 79 -1.83 -4.39 16.80
CA SER A 79 -1.15 -4.00 18.04
C SER A 79 -1.78 -4.69 19.27
N PRO A 80 -1.00 -5.39 20.11
CA PRO A 80 -1.49 -6.02 21.33
C PRO A 80 -2.15 -5.01 22.29
N GLY A 81 -3.44 -5.22 22.57
CA GLY A 81 -4.24 -4.29 23.38
C GLY A 81 -4.58 -2.96 22.68
N GLY A 82 -4.36 -2.87 21.36
CA GLY A 82 -4.57 -1.67 20.55
C GLY A 82 -3.35 -0.73 20.51
N ALA A 83 -3.38 0.21 19.55
CA ALA A 83 -2.28 1.15 19.33
C ALA A 83 -2.00 2.05 20.54
N VAL A 84 -3.05 2.48 21.28
CA VAL A 84 -2.89 3.34 22.47
C VAL A 84 -2.16 2.62 23.60
N ALA A 85 -2.57 1.38 23.91
CA ALA A 85 -1.90 0.59 24.94
C ALA A 85 -0.46 0.24 24.53
N THR A 86 -0.24 -0.02 23.24
CA THR A 86 1.10 -0.23 22.69
C THR A 86 1.97 1.01 22.84
N ALA A 87 1.46 2.18 22.46
CA ALA A 87 2.18 3.44 22.60
C ALA A 87 2.55 3.72 24.07
N ALA A 88 1.65 3.45 25.02
CA ALA A 88 1.94 3.59 26.44
C ALA A 88 3.10 2.68 26.90
N ARG A 89 3.13 1.42 26.45
CA ARG A 89 4.25 0.51 26.75
C ARG A 89 5.56 0.99 26.15
N VAL A 90 5.54 1.40 24.88
CA VAL A 90 6.75 1.88 24.17
C VAL A 90 7.29 3.16 24.79
N ALA A 91 6.42 4.08 25.20
CA ALA A 91 6.81 5.36 25.82
C ALA A 91 7.64 5.17 27.10
N SER A 92 7.49 4.04 27.80
CA SER A 92 8.30 3.73 29.00
C SER A 92 9.80 3.57 28.71
N TYR A 93 10.18 3.30 27.45
CA TYR A 93 11.58 3.15 27.03
C TYR A 93 12.19 4.46 26.51
N ARG A 94 11.44 5.56 26.47
CA ARG A 94 11.90 6.81 25.82
C ARG A 94 13.25 7.30 26.35
N GLY A 95 13.43 7.30 27.68
CA GLY A 95 14.70 7.71 28.28
C GLY A 95 15.90 6.83 27.90
N VAL A 96 15.68 5.51 27.77
CA VAL A 96 16.73 4.58 27.33
C VAL A 96 17.04 4.79 25.84
N ILE A 97 16.01 4.98 25.01
CA ILE A 97 16.13 5.28 23.58
C ILE A 97 16.94 6.57 23.36
N ASP A 98 16.59 7.66 24.04
CA ASP A 98 17.31 8.93 23.93
C ASP A 98 18.77 8.78 24.39
N SER A 99 19.02 8.00 25.45
CA SER A 99 20.37 7.71 25.95
C SER A 99 21.23 6.96 24.93
N VAL A 100 20.74 5.87 24.33
CA VAL A 100 21.54 5.07 23.39
C VAL A 100 21.70 5.71 22.01
N THR A 101 20.84 6.66 21.64
CA THR A 101 20.92 7.38 20.37
C THR A 101 21.74 8.66 20.46
N ALA A 102 21.96 9.18 21.67
CA ALA A 102 22.73 10.41 21.89
C ALA A 102 24.11 10.35 21.21
N GLY A 103 24.40 11.34 20.36
CA GLY A 103 25.68 11.44 19.65
C GLY A 103 25.91 10.43 18.52
N THR A 104 24.91 9.62 18.14
CA THR A 104 25.07 8.55 17.15
C THR A 104 24.62 8.90 15.73
N GLY A 105 23.83 9.97 15.57
CA GLY A 105 23.17 10.32 14.30
C GLY A 105 21.92 9.50 13.98
N VAL A 106 21.56 8.52 14.82
CA VAL A 106 20.30 7.76 14.70
C VAL A 106 19.18 8.54 15.38
N ASP A 107 18.06 8.74 14.67
CA ASP A 107 16.88 9.43 15.20
C ASP A 107 16.17 8.58 16.27
N SER A 108 16.01 9.13 17.47
CA SER A 108 15.32 8.47 18.59
C SER A 108 13.85 8.14 18.29
N ASN A 109 13.16 8.94 17.47
CA ASN A 109 11.79 8.64 17.07
C ASN A 109 11.72 7.44 16.10
N MET A 110 12.74 7.26 15.27
CA MET A 110 12.82 6.09 14.38
C MET A 110 13.10 4.82 15.19
N LEU A 111 14.02 4.88 16.16
CA LEU A 111 14.26 3.76 17.06
C LEU A 111 13.02 3.43 17.91
N GLU A 112 12.29 4.45 18.38
CA GLU A 112 11.00 4.26 19.07
C GLU A 112 9.94 3.61 18.16
N GLY A 113 9.88 4.00 16.89
CA GLY A 113 9.05 3.37 15.88
C GLY A 113 9.39 1.89 15.63
N ILE A 114 10.69 1.55 15.60
CA ILE A 114 11.15 0.16 15.52
C ILE A 114 10.64 -0.63 16.73
N VAL A 115 10.82 -0.13 17.96
CA VAL A 115 10.34 -0.82 19.17
C VAL A 115 8.82 -1.06 19.15
N PHE A 116 8.06 -0.07 18.67
CA PHE A 116 6.61 -0.20 18.52
C PHE A 116 6.26 -1.33 17.54
N LEU A 117 6.88 -1.35 16.37
CA LEU A 117 6.58 -2.30 15.31
C LEU A 117 7.03 -3.72 15.65
N GLU A 118 8.24 -3.86 16.19
CA GLU A 118 8.89 -5.17 16.40
C GLU A 118 8.32 -5.94 17.59
N SER A 119 8.04 -5.25 18.70
CA SER A 119 7.67 -5.94 19.96
C SER A 119 6.45 -5.35 20.65
N ALA A 120 5.88 -4.27 20.11
CA ALA A 120 4.84 -3.50 20.80
C ALA A 120 5.25 -3.10 22.23
N GLY A 121 6.55 -2.84 22.45
CA GLY A 121 7.14 -2.52 23.75
C GLY A 121 7.36 -3.71 24.69
N ASN A 122 7.22 -4.95 24.22
CA ASN A 122 7.45 -6.15 25.03
C ASN A 122 8.92 -6.61 24.95
N ALA A 123 9.71 -6.29 25.99
CA ALA A 123 11.12 -6.71 26.07
C ALA A 123 11.31 -8.23 26.12
N ASN A 124 10.25 -9.00 26.39
CA ASN A 124 10.27 -10.46 26.45
C ASN A 124 9.69 -11.14 25.19
N ALA A 125 9.40 -10.38 24.14
CA ALA A 125 8.87 -10.91 22.89
C ALA A 125 9.84 -11.89 22.22
N ILE A 126 9.29 -12.98 21.66
CA ILE A 126 9.99 -13.97 20.85
C ILE A 126 9.13 -14.21 19.62
N ALA A 127 9.71 -14.13 18.43
CA ALA A 127 9.06 -14.56 17.21
C ALA A 127 8.85 -16.09 17.27
N GLY A 128 7.60 -16.53 17.37
CA GLY A 128 7.28 -17.94 17.61
C GLY A 128 7.47 -18.33 19.08
N ARG A 129 8.19 -19.43 19.35
CA ARG A 129 8.35 -19.98 20.72
C ARG A 129 9.80 -20.25 21.13
N ASP A 130 10.73 -20.28 20.18
CA ASP A 130 12.13 -20.62 20.46
C ASP A 130 12.99 -19.35 20.39
N PRO A 131 13.76 -19.01 21.44
CA PRO A 131 14.65 -17.85 21.44
C PRO A 131 15.80 -17.92 20.40
N VAL A 132 15.93 -18.99 19.61
CA VAL A 132 16.77 -18.98 18.40
C VAL A 132 16.27 -17.97 17.36
N ALA A 133 14.97 -17.74 17.32
CA ALA A 133 14.34 -16.74 16.48
C ALA A 133 14.61 -15.32 16.99
N ALA A 134 14.02 -14.35 16.31
CA ALA A 134 14.06 -12.95 16.69
C ALA A 134 13.49 -12.76 18.11
N ALA A 135 14.16 -11.97 18.94
CA ALA A 135 13.76 -11.78 20.33
C ALA A 135 14.05 -10.37 20.84
N GLY A 136 13.36 -9.98 21.91
CA GLY A 136 13.57 -8.71 22.59
C GLY A 136 12.76 -7.55 22.00
N LEU A 137 13.05 -6.34 22.49
CA LEU A 137 12.34 -5.11 22.11
C LEU A 137 12.39 -4.81 20.61
N THR A 138 13.48 -5.19 19.95
CA THR A 138 13.74 -4.88 18.55
C THR A 138 13.90 -6.16 17.72
N GLN A 139 13.50 -7.32 18.24
CA GLN A 139 13.42 -8.57 17.48
C GLN A 139 14.72 -8.97 16.77
N ILE A 140 15.83 -8.99 17.51
CA ILE A 140 17.15 -9.36 16.97
C ILE A 140 17.27 -10.90 16.89
N LEU A 141 17.64 -11.41 15.71
CA LEU A 141 17.99 -12.82 15.51
C LEU A 141 19.24 -13.20 16.31
N ALA A 142 19.26 -14.38 16.94
CA ALA A 142 20.38 -14.81 17.78
C ALA A 142 21.74 -14.78 17.06
N GLN A 143 21.77 -15.33 15.83
CA GLN A 143 22.98 -15.34 15.00
C GLN A 143 23.46 -13.94 14.66
N THR A 144 22.54 -13.01 14.36
CA THR A 144 22.89 -11.61 14.05
C THR A 144 23.42 -10.92 15.30
N GLY A 145 22.76 -11.10 16.45
CA GLY A 145 23.20 -10.57 17.74
C GLY A 145 24.64 -10.98 18.07
N GLN A 146 24.96 -12.27 17.95
CA GLN A 146 26.30 -12.78 18.25
C GLN A 146 27.34 -12.38 17.20
N ALA A 147 27.07 -12.66 15.91
CA ALA A 147 28.08 -12.57 14.86
C ALA A 147 28.32 -11.14 14.35
N LEU A 148 27.30 -10.29 14.39
CA LEU A 148 27.37 -8.93 13.85
C LEU A 148 27.41 -7.86 14.95
N LEU A 149 26.65 -8.06 16.03
CA LEU A 149 26.41 -7.02 17.04
C LEU A 149 27.18 -7.26 18.34
N GLY A 150 27.94 -8.35 18.44
CA GLY A 150 28.78 -8.67 19.61
C GLY A 150 27.99 -8.92 20.90
N MET A 151 26.72 -9.29 20.80
CA MET A 151 25.85 -9.52 21.95
C MET A 151 26.17 -10.86 22.64
N HIS A 152 26.08 -10.87 23.98
CA HIS A 152 26.16 -12.09 24.75
C HIS A 152 24.81 -12.82 24.75
N ILE A 153 24.78 -14.03 24.17
CA ILE A 153 23.57 -14.85 24.03
C ILE A 153 23.90 -16.31 24.34
N ASP A 154 23.54 -16.79 25.54
CA ASP A 154 23.52 -18.21 25.88
C ASP A 154 22.16 -18.82 25.49
N LEU A 155 22.05 -19.27 24.24
CA LEU A 155 20.84 -19.89 23.70
C LEU A 155 20.37 -21.10 24.51
N SER A 156 21.29 -21.90 25.04
CA SER A 156 20.95 -23.13 25.77
C SER A 156 20.22 -22.80 27.07
N GLN A 157 20.76 -21.87 27.85
CA GLN A 157 20.14 -21.40 29.08
C GLN A 157 18.90 -20.54 28.79
N SER A 158 18.92 -19.73 27.73
CA SER A 158 17.78 -18.90 27.32
C SER A 158 16.54 -19.76 26.99
N ARG A 159 16.72 -20.90 26.31
CA ARG A 159 15.67 -21.90 26.08
C ARG A 159 15.14 -22.50 27.38
N SER A 160 16.03 -22.93 28.27
CA SER A 160 15.65 -23.50 29.57
C SER A 160 14.84 -22.51 30.41
N LEU A 161 15.26 -21.24 30.47
CA LEU A 161 14.55 -20.19 31.18
C LEU A 161 13.21 -19.87 30.51
N THR A 162 13.14 -19.87 29.18
CA THR A 162 11.89 -19.64 28.44
C THR A 162 10.84 -20.69 28.78
N ALA A 163 11.20 -21.98 28.77
CA ALA A 163 10.27 -23.05 29.16
C ALA A 163 9.76 -22.90 30.61
N ARG A 164 10.63 -22.45 31.53
CA ARG A 164 10.25 -22.19 32.92
C ARG A 164 9.35 -20.96 33.07
N ILE A 165 9.58 -19.92 32.26
CA ILE A 165 8.72 -18.73 32.19
C ILE A 165 7.33 -19.12 31.73
N ASP A 166 7.23 -19.92 30.66
CA ASP A 166 5.95 -20.39 30.13
C ASP A 166 5.17 -21.24 31.16
N ALA A 167 5.86 -22.13 31.86
CA ALA A 167 5.26 -22.92 32.94
C ALA A 167 4.77 -22.05 34.12
N ALA A 168 5.56 -21.07 34.54
CA ALA A 168 5.16 -20.14 35.59
C ALA A 168 3.97 -19.26 35.18
N TYR A 169 3.95 -18.82 33.91
CA TYR A 169 2.84 -18.07 33.34
C TYR A 169 1.56 -18.90 33.30
N ALA A 170 1.64 -20.16 32.86
CA ALA A 170 0.51 -21.09 32.84
C ALA A 170 -0.04 -21.38 34.25
N ALA A 171 0.82 -21.34 35.28
CA ALA A 171 0.44 -21.48 36.68
C ALA A 171 -0.09 -20.17 37.32
N GLY A 172 -0.08 -19.04 36.60
CA GLY A 172 -0.49 -17.74 37.14
C GLY A 172 0.52 -17.11 38.12
N ASP A 173 1.75 -17.63 38.21
CA ASP A 173 2.78 -17.10 39.12
C ASP A 173 3.56 -15.95 38.47
N GLY A 174 2.94 -14.76 38.46
CA GLY A 174 3.55 -13.55 37.92
C GLY A 174 4.88 -13.18 38.60
N SER A 175 5.05 -13.53 39.88
CA SER A 175 6.29 -13.26 40.61
C SER A 175 7.45 -14.10 40.08
N ALA A 176 7.20 -15.38 39.79
CA ALA A 176 8.19 -16.27 39.20
C ALA A 176 8.50 -15.88 37.77
N VAL A 177 7.49 -15.50 36.97
CA VAL A 177 7.69 -14.98 35.61
C VAL A 177 8.67 -13.81 35.63
N ALA A 178 8.44 -12.79 36.45
CA ALA A 178 9.31 -11.61 36.52
C ALA A 178 10.75 -11.98 36.94
N ARG A 179 10.92 -12.84 37.97
CA ARG A 179 12.25 -13.30 38.40
C ARG A 179 12.98 -14.08 37.31
N LEU A 180 12.29 -14.95 36.59
CA LEU A 180 12.89 -15.77 35.53
C LEU A 180 13.24 -14.93 34.29
N GLN A 181 12.39 -13.96 33.92
CA GLN A 181 12.69 -13.00 32.85
C GLN A 181 13.94 -12.17 33.18
N ALA A 182 14.04 -11.65 34.41
CA ALA A 182 15.22 -10.92 34.86
C ALA A 182 16.50 -11.77 34.84
N ARG A 183 16.39 -13.08 35.11
CA ARG A 183 17.51 -14.02 34.96
C ARG A 183 17.89 -14.25 33.50
N ARG A 184 16.90 -14.35 32.60
CA ARG A 184 17.15 -14.52 31.16
C ARG A 184 17.87 -13.32 30.57
N ALA A 185 17.46 -12.10 30.93
CA ALA A 185 18.11 -10.86 30.48
C ALA A 185 19.60 -10.75 30.87
N LYS A 186 20.07 -11.49 31.89
CA LYS A 186 21.49 -11.52 32.27
C LYS A 186 22.35 -12.43 31.40
N ILE A 187 21.75 -13.41 30.72
CA ILE A 187 22.45 -14.43 29.91
C ILE A 187 22.14 -14.31 28.42
N ASP A 188 21.17 -13.49 28.05
CA ASP A 188 20.77 -13.21 26.67
C ASP A 188 20.42 -11.73 26.54
N ASP A 189 21.39 -10.97 26.04
CA ASP A 189 21.37 -9.51 25.95
C ASP A 189 20.19 -8.95 25.15
N ARG A 190 19.53 -9.77 24.31
CA ARG A 190 18.34 -9.34 23.56
C ARG A 190 17.15 -9.05 24.46
N PHE A 191 17.10 -9.69 25.63
CA PHE A 191 16.06 -9.47 26.64
C PHE A 191 16.41 -8.35 27.64
N ASP A 192 17.59 -7.75 27.53
CA ASP A 192 17.95 -6.51 28.23
C ASP A 192 17.61 -5.30 27.34
N PRO A 193 16.67 -4.43 27.74
CA PRO A 193 16.25 -3.28 26.93
C PRO A 193 17.40 -2.37 26.48
N GLN A 194 18.33 -2.05 27.37
CA GLN A 194 19.40 -1.11 27.06
C GLN A 194 20.37 -1.71 26.05
N LYS A 195 20.76 -2.98 26.24
CA LYS A 195 21.67 -3.67 25.32
C LYS A 195 21.02 -3.94 23.96
N ALA A 196 19.75 -4.37 23.93
CA ALA A 196 19.02 -4.58 22.69
C ALA A 196 18.89 -3.28 21.86
N LEU A 197 18.58 -2.16 22.50
CA LEU A 197 18.48 -0.86 21.84
C LEU A 197 19.85 -0.37 21.34
N ALA A 198 20.92 -0.51 22.14
CA ALA A 198 22.27 -0.17 21.72
C ALA A 198 22.77 -1.02 20.53
N ALA A 199 22.44 -2.32 20.52
CA ALA A 199 22.73 -3.21 19.41
C ALA A 199 21.98 -2.79 18.14
N THR A 200 20.72 -2.36 18.27
CA THR A 200 19.90 -1.83 17.16
C THR A 200 20.51 -0.56 16.58
N VAL A 201 20.94 0.38 17.42
CA VAL A 201 21.67 1.58 16.99
C VAL A 201 22.94 1.20 16.22
N SER A 202 23.68 0.20 16.71
CA SER A 202 24.89 -0.29 16.04
C SER A 202 24.59 -0.88 14.66
N TYR A 203 23.50 -1.65 14.52
CA TYR A 203 23.04 -2.14 13.22
C TYR A 203 22.69 -0.99 12.27
N VAL A 204 21.89 -0.03 12.72
CA VAL A 204 21.46 1.10 11.88
C VAL A 204 22.66 1.91 11.40
N LYS A 205 23.66 2.14 12.27
CA LYS A 205 24.91 2.82 11.86
C LYS A 205 25.69 2.05 10.81
N LEU A 206 25.79 0.71 10.94
CA LEU A 206 26.43 -0.13 9.94
C LEU A 206 25.72 -0.02 8.58
N ALA A 207 24.39 -0.08 8.59
CA ALA A 207 23.58 0.06 7.39
C ALA A 207 23.70 1.47 6.79
N GLN A 208 23.70 2.53 7.61
CA GLN A 208 23.93 3.90 7.16
C GLN A 208 25.30 4.06 6.51
N ALA A 209 26.36 3.48 7.09
CA ALA A 209 27.69 3.50 6.49
C ALA A 209 27.73 2.76 5.14
N ARG A 210 26.88 1.74 4.94
CA ARG A 210 26.78 0.99 3.69
C ARG A 210 26.04 1.76 2.59
N PHE A 211 24.92 2.40 2.95
CA PHE A 211 24.01 2.99 1.97
C PHE A 211 24.11 4.51 1.85
N ASP A 212 24.80 5.17 2.78
CA ASP A 212 24.85 6.63 2.94
C ASP A 212 23.46 7.28 3.01
N ARG A 213 22.48 6.54 3.52
CA ARG A 213 21.08 6.97 3.60
C ARG A 213 20.35 6.35 4.78
N ALA A 214 19.59 7.18 5.49
CA ALA A 214 18.82 6.74 6.66
C ALA A 214 17.59 5.90 6.29
N ASP A 215 16.89 6.21 5.20
CA ASP A 215 15.71 5.46 4.74
C ASP A 215 16.05 4.00 4.41
N LEU A 216 17.12 3.79 3.62
CA LEU A 216 17.63 2.46 3.31
C LEU A 216 18.17 1.72 4.55
N ALA A 217 18.82 2.43 5.47
CA ALA A 217 19.32 1.82 6.71
C ALA A 217 18.17 1.26 7.57
N ILE A 218 17.10 2.02 7.73
CA ILE A 218 15.91 1.57 8.47
C ILE A 218 15.21 0.43 7.74
N GLU A 219 14.97 0.55 6.44
CA GLU A 219 14.35 -0.52 5.65
C GLU A 219 15.14 -1.83 5.74
N SER A 220 16.47 -1.75 5.67
CA SER A 220 17.35 -2.91 5.75
C SER A 220 17.32 -3.61 7.10
N TYR A 221 16.73 -3.02 8.14
CA TYR A 221 16.62 -3.66 9.45
C TYR A 221 15.83 -4.95 9.38
N HIS A 222 14.71 -4.95 8.66
CA HIS A 222 13.83 -6.12 8.55
C HIS A 222 14.28 -7.07 7.43
N MET A 223 14.59 -6.54 6.24
CA MET A 223 14.98 -7.40 5.11
C MET A 223 16.44 -7.85 5.13
N GLY A 224 17.31 -7.16 5.89
CA GLY A 224 18.76 -7.37 5.92
C GLY A 224 19.52 -6.51 4.91
N ILE A 225 20.68 -5.97 5.32
CA ILE A 225 21.58 -5.15 4.49
C ILE A 225 21.94 -5.84 3.16
N GLY A 226 22.30 -7.13 3.21
CA GLY A 226 22.70 -7.86 2.01
C GLY A 226 21.55 -8.09 1.01
N ASN A 227 20.32 -8.26 1.50
CA ASN A 227 19.15 -8.40 0.63
C ASN A 227 18.78 -7.06 0.00
N LEU A 228 18.77 -5.96 0.76
CA LEU A 228 18.51 -4.64 0.20
C LEU A 228 19.57 -4.26 -0.85
N GLN A 229 20.84 -4.56 -0.62
CA GLN A 229 21.89 -4.35 -1.61
C GLN A 229 21.60 -5.11 -2.91
N GLN A 230 21.21 -6.39 -2.82
CA GLN A 230 20.84 -7.19 -3.99
C GLN A 230 19.63 -6.65 -4.76
N VAL A 231 18.71 -5.96 -4.09
CA VAL A 231 17.60 -5.26 -4.75
C VAL A 231 18.13 -4.02 -5.49
N LEU A 232 18.98 -3.21 -4.85
CA LEU A 232 19.61 -2.05 -5.47
C LEU A 232 20.49 -2.44 -6.68
N ASP A 233 21.20 -3.57 -6.59
CA ASP A 233 22.01 -4.13 -7.68
C ASP A 233 21.16 -4.43 -8.91
N ARG A 234 19.95 -4.97 -8.70
CA ARG A 234 18.97 -5.26 -9.76
C ARG A 234 18.21 -4.02 -10.24
N TYR A 235 18.16 -2.97 -9.44
CA TYR A 235 17.45 -1.73 -9.78
C TYR A 235 18.30 -0.85 -10.69
N ASP A 236 19.51 -0.49 -10.26
CA ASP A 236 20.39 0.46 -10.96
C ASP A 236 21.87 0.22 -10.61
N GLY A 237 22.31 -1.04 -10.69
CA GLY A 237 23.72 -1.41 -10.51
C GLY A 237 24.27 -1.19 -9.09
N GLY A 238 23.38 -1.10 -8.09
CA GLY A 238 23.76 -1.04 -6.67
C GLY A 238 23.84 0.36 -6.10
N ARG A 239 23.57 1.39 -6.92
CA ARG A 239 23.56 2.79 -6.48
C ARG A 239 22.44 3.02 -5.46
N ALA A 240 22.79 3.63 -4.33
CA ALA A 240 21.81 4.04 -3.33
C ALA A 240 20.88 5.13 -3.90
N VAL A 241 19.58 4.91 -3.80
CA VAL A 241 18.51 5.84 -4.18
C VAL A 241 17.52 5.96 -3.02
N PRO A 242 16.65 6.99 -2.99
CA PRO A 242 15.57 7.03 -2.01
C PRO A 242 14.77 5.74 -1.97
N TYR A 243 14.37 5.31 -0.78
CA TYR A 243 13.61 4.06 -0.69
C TYR A 243 12.26 4.17 -1.42
N SER A 244 11.60 5.32 -1.38
CA SER A 244 10.41 5.58 -2.18
C SER A 244 10.67 5.53 -3.68
N GLN A 245 11.85 5.96 -4.14
CA GLN A 245 12.23 5.74 -5.53
C GLN A 245 12.35 4.25 -5.82
N LEU A 246 13.13 3.51 -5.03
CA LEU A 246 13.31 2.08 -5.24
C LEU A 246 11.97 1.33 -5.29
N PHE A 247 11.06 1.64 -4.36
CA PHE A 247 9.75 1.00 -4.24
C PHE A 247 8.80 1.39 -5.36
N PHE A 248 8.55 2.68 -5.59
CA PHE A 248 7.53 3.16 -6.55
C PHE A 248 8.01 3.23 -7.99
N ASP A 249 9.32 3.11 -8.23
CA ASP A 249 9.88 3.04 -9.57
C ASP A 249 10.09 1.59 -10.06
N SER A 250 10.02 0.61 -9.14
CA SER A 250 10.03 -0.81 -9.46
C SER A 250 8.61 -1.33 -9.69
N ALA A 251 8.35 -1.84 -10.89
CA ALA A 251 7.07 -2.40 -11.33
C ALA A 251 7.29 -3.65 -12.21
N PRO A 252 6.25 -4.46 -12.50
CA PRO A 252 6.41 -5.63 -13.37
C PRO A 252 6.95 -5.30 -14.78
N ASP A 253 6.72 -4.08 -15.27
CA ASP A 253 7.15 -3.57 -16.57
C ASP A 253 8.35 -2.59 -16.48
N ARG A 254 8.85 -2.28 -15.27
CA ARG A 254 9.95 -1.33 -15.05
C ARG A 254 10.84 -1.76 -13.89
N HIS A 255 12.15 -1.95 -14.11
CA HIS A 255 13.04 -2.57 -13.12
C HIS A 255 12.50 -3.93 -12.60
N ALA A 256 11.94 -4.74 -13.50
CA ALA A 256 11.19 -5.96 -13.17
C ALA A 256 11.97 -6.96 -12.30
N ALA A 257 13.30 -7.04 -12.46
CA ALA A 257 14.15 -7.89 -11.63
C ALA A 257 14.23 -7.39 -10.18
N ALA A 258 14.33 -6.07 -9.96
CA ALA A 258 14.28 -5.47 -8.64
C ALA A 258 12.89 -5.64 -8.02
N TYR A 259 11.84 -5.38 -8.79
CA TYR A 259 10.45 -5.61 -8.40
C TYR A 259 10.24 -7.05 -7.92
N ALA A 260 10.63 -8.04 -8.73
CA ALA A 260 10.44 -9.46 -8.43
C ALA A 260 11.18 -9.88 -7.16
N LEU A 261 12.42 -9.41 -6.95
CA LEU A 261 13.16 -9.71 -5.73
C LEU A 261 12.52 -9.04 -4.51
N LEU A 262 12.21 -7.74 -4.58
CA LEU A 262 11.62 -7.00 -3.47
C LEU A 262 10.27 -7.59 -3.04
N HIS A 263 9.46 -8.04 -4.00
CA HIS A 263 8.16 -8.66 -3.74
C HIS A 263 8.25 -10.16 -3.39
N SER A 264 9.43 -10.78 -3.46
CA SER A 264 9.64 -12.17 -3.04
C SER A 264 9.78 -12.32 -1.52
N PHE A 265 10.03 -11.23 -0.80
CA PHE A 265 10.13 -11.24 0.66
C PHE A 265 8.73 -11.39 1.27
N SER A 266 8.50 -12.51 1.96
CA SER A 266 7.15 -13.01 2.33
C SER A 266 6.56 -12.43 3.62
N ASP A 267 7.23 -11.48 4.26
CA ASP A 267 6.99 -10.99 5.62
C ASP A 267 6.63 -9.49 5.67
N ASP A 268 6.12 -8.95 4.56
CA ASP A 268 5.85 -7.52 4.37
C ASP A 268 7.09 -6.62 4.53
N SER A 269 8.32 -7.18 4.44
CA SER A 269 9.58 -6.43 4.54
C SER A 269 9.58 -5.13 3.74
N ARG A 270 9.05 -5.16 2.52
CA ARG A 270 9.00 -4.01 1.60
C ARG A 270 8.20 -2.79 2.09
N LEU A 271 7.42 -2.93 3.17
CA LEU A 271 6.64 -1.84 3.76
C LEU A 271 7.22 -1.37 5.10
N TYR A 272 8.38 -1.90 5.50
CA TYR A 272 8.91 -1.75 6.84
C TYR A 272 9.19 -0.29 7.20
N TYR A 273 9.90 0.44 6.34
CA TYR A 273 10.24 1.84 6.55
C TYR A 273 9.00 2.71 6.76
N TRP A 274 7.95 2.51 5.96
CA TRP A 274 6.69 3.23 6.09
C TRP A 274 5.96 2.90 7.39
N ARG A 275 5.99 1.64 7.82
CA ARG A 275 5.41 1.21 9.10
C ARG A 275 6.18 1.77 10.30
N VAL A 276 7.51 1.89 10.23
CA VAL A 276 8.32 2.55 11.27
C VAL A 276 7.99 4.04 11.34
N LEU A 277 7.89 4.73 10.20
CA LEU A 277 7.47 6.13 10.15
C LEU A 277 6.04 6.32 10.69
N GLY A 278 5.14 5.41 10.36
CA GLY A 278 3.78 5.33 10.90
C GLY A 278 3.75 5.16 12.41
N ALA A 279 4.56 4.24 12.93
CA ALA A 279 4.69 4.02 14.36
C ALA A 279 5.28 5.25 15.09
N ALA A 280 6.28 5.92 14.50
CA ALA A 280 6.79 7.18 15.02
C ALA A 280 5.71 8.28 15.04
N ALA A 281 4.84 8.32 14.03
CA ALA A 281 3.69 9.23 14.01
C ALA A 281 2.65 8.90 15.09
N VAL A 282 2.37 7.62 15.33
CA VAL A 282 1.53 7.16 16.46
C VAL A 282 2.12 7.61 17.79
N MET A 283 3.42 7.43 18.00
CA MET A 283 4.09 7.84 19.25
C MET A 283 4.08 9.35 19.44
N ARG A 284 4.20 10.13 18.35
CA ARG A 284 4.02 11.58 18.40
C ARG A 284 2.58 11.93 18.81
N LEU A 285 1.56 11.36 18.17
CA LEU A 285 0.16 11.60 18.53
C LEU A 285 -0.13 11.19 19.99
N TYR A 286 0.42 10.07 20.45
CA TYR A 286 0.29 9.65 21.84
C TYR A 286 0.78 10.72 22.83
N ARG A 287 1.87 11.44 22.49
CA ARG A 287 2.40 12.51 23.33
C ARG A 287 1.67 13.84 23.15
N THR A 288 1.30 14.21 21.92
CA THR A 288 0.83 15.57 21.60
C THR A 288 -0.69 15.68 21.53
N SER A 289 -1.40 14.61 21.16
CA SER A 289 -2.86 14.58 21.06
C SER A 289 -3.41 13.14 21.20
N PRO A 290 -3.50 12.61 22.44
CA PRO A 290 -4.02 11.26 22.70
C PRO A 290 -5.44 11.06 22.14
N ALA A 291 -6.27 12.10 22.16
CA ALA A 291 -7.63 12.05 21.61
C ALA A 291 -7.62 11.81 20.08
N ALA A 292 -6.71 12.46 19.35
CA ALA A 292 -6.56 12.21 17.92
C ALA A 292 -6.07 10.79 17.63
N LEU A 293 -5.20 10.23 18.49
CA LEU A 293 -4.78 8.82 18.37
C LEU A 293 -5.94 7.85 18.57
N VAL A 294 -6.81 8.09 19.57
CA VAL A 294 -8.01 7.27 19.80
C VAL A 294 -8.95 7.33 18.61
N GLN A 295 -9.18 8.53 18.07
CA GLN A 295 -10.01 8.71 16.87
C GLN A 295 -9.44 7.96 15.66
N MET A 296 -8.14 8.11 15.39
CA MET A 296 -7.47 7.40 14.30
C MET A 296 -7.56 5.89 14.48
N ALA A 297 -7.31 5.38 15.70
CA ALA A 297 -7.45 3.96 16.00
C ALA A 297 -8.87 3.45 15.74
N GLY A 298 -9.90 4.25 16.03
CA GLY A 298 -11.28 3.94 15.69
C GLY A 298 -11.50 3.80 14.19
N LEU A 299 -11.04 4.78 13.40
CA LEU A 299 -11.19 4.77 11.94
C LEU A 299 -10.47 3.58 11.29
N GLU A 300 -9.27 3.25 11.76
CA GLU A 300 -8.43 2.19 11.19
C GLU A 300 -8.90 0.77 11.53
N THR A 301 -9.71 0.61 12.59
CA THR A 301 -10.13 -0.71 13.11
C THR A 301 -11.62 -1.01 12.94
N THR A 302 -12.46 0.00 12.72
CA THR A 302 -13.92 -0.19 12.60
C THR A 302 -14.30 -0.87 11.29
N SER A 303 -13.66 -0.45 10.19
CA SER A 303 -13.91 -1.03 8.86
C SER A 303 -12.75 -1.91 8.39
N PRO A 304 -13.04 -3.03 7.70
CA PRO A 304 -12.04 -3.82 7.01
C PRO A 304 -11.07 -2.97 6.18
N ALA A 305 -9.77 -3.28 6.28
CA ALA A 305 -8.68 -2.60 5.59
C ALA A 305 -8.59 -1.07 5.82
N GLY A 306 -9.24 -0.53 6.86
CA GLY A 306 -9.14 0.90 7.21
C GLY A 306 -9.94 1.83 6.29
N ALA A 307 -10.97 1.33 5.60
CA ALA A 307 -11.75 2.14 4.65
C ALA A 307 -12.33 3.43 5.25
N ASP A 308 -12.66 3.43 6.55
CA ASP A 308 -13.15 4.62 7.26
C ASP A 308 -12.06 5.69 7.46
N ALA A 309 -10.77 5.34 7.37
CA ALA A 309 -9.69 6.33 7.37
C ALA A 309 -9.69 7.16 6.06
N LEU A 310 -10.03 6.53 4.93
CA LEU A 310 -10.21 7.23 3.64
C LEU A 310 -11.51 8.06 3.63
N HIS A 311 -12.55 7.55 4.29
CA HIS A 311 -13.88 8.17 4.34
C HIS A 311 -14.48 8.13 5.75
N PRO A 312 -14.11 9.08 6.63
CA PRO A 312 -14.60 9.08 8.00
C PRO A 312 -16.14 9.12 8.06
N PRO A 313 -16.77 8.31 8.95
CA PRO A 313 -18.21 8.34 9.16
C PRO A 313 -18.70 9.76 9.49
N GLY A 314 -19.76 10.20 8.81
CA GLY A 314 -20.31 11.55 8.96
C GLY A 314 -19.61 12.63 8.14
N ALA A 315 -18.38 12.41 7.67
CA ALA A 315 -17.69 13.32 6.75
C ALA A 315 -18.01 13.03 5.28
N THR A 316 -18.36 11.77 4.96
CA THR A 316 -18.73 11.34 3.61
C THR A 316 -20.23 11.12 3.51
N GLN A 317 -20.88 11.82 2.58
CA GLN A 317 -22.31 11.66 2.32
C GLN A 317 -22.62 10.26 1.76
N SER A 318 -23.43 9.52 2.52
CA SER A 318 -24.05 8.25 2.11
C SER A 318 -25.46 8.47 1.58
N PHE A 319 -25.92 7.63 0.66
CA PHE A 319 -27.29 7.58 0.16
C PHE A 319 -28.13 6.65 1.03
N ALA A 320 -29.12 7.20 1.72
CA ALA A 320 -30.09 6.45 2.52
C ALA A 320 -31.20 5.87 1.64
N THR A 321 -31.58 6.57 0.57
CA THR A 321 -32.72 6.20 -0.29
C THR A 321 -32.39 6.29 -1.78
N ALA A 322 -33.21 5.63 -2.60
CA ALA A 322 -33.12 5.71 -4.05
C ALA A 322 -33.33 7.14 -4.61
N GLU A 323 -34.11 7.99 -3.92
CA GLU A 323 -34.31 9.40 -4.29
C GLU A 323 -33.02 10.19 -4.15
N GLU A 324 -32.33 10.06 -3.02
CA GLU A 324 -31.04 10.71 -2.79
C GLU A 324 -30.00 10.27 -3.83
N LEU A 325 -29.98 8.99 -4.18
CA LEU A 325 -29.10 8.48 -5.22
C LEU A 325 -29.46 9.07 -6.61
N ARG A 326 -30.75 9.14 -6.97
CA ARG A 326 -31.19 9.80 -8.22
C ARG A 326 -30.81 11.28 -8.26
N GLN A 327 -30.96 11.99 -7.15
CA GLN A 327 -30.52 13.37 -7.02
C GLN A 327 -29.01 13.51 -7.20
N ALA A 328 -28.22 12.57 -6.66
CA ALA A 328 -26.78 12.55 -6.83
C ALA A 328 -26.36 12.36 -8.30
N TYR A 329 -27.08 11.54 -9.09
CA TYR A 329 -26.88 11.47 -10.54
C TYR A 329 -27.25 12.79 -11.23
N ALA A 330 -28.39 13.39 -10.87
CA ALA A 330 -28.83 14.67 -11.45
C ALA A 330 -27.81 15.79 -11.20
N GLN A 331 -27.15 15.77 -10.03
CA GLN A 331 -26.10 16.71 -9.64
C GLN A 331 -24.70 16.30 -10.12
N ARG A 332 -24.56 15.19 -10.87
CA ARG A 332 -23.28 14.62 -11.32
C ARG A 332 -22.30 14.30 -10.18
N GLN A 333 -22.81 14.12 -8.97
CA GLN A 333 -22.02 13.61 -7.85
C GLN A 333 -21.74 12.11 -8.01
N VAL A 334 -22.65 11.40 -8.69
CA VAL A 334 -22.46 10.02 -9.16
C VAL A 334 -22.56 10.03 -10.68
N LEU A 335 -21.63 9.34 -11.33
CA LEU A 335 -21.59 9.16 -12.77
C LEU A 335 -21.98 7.72 -13.13
N PRO A 336 -22.71 7.51 -14.24
CA PRO A 336 -23.02 6.16 -14.70
C PRO A 336 -21.75 5.45 -15.12
N LEU A 337 -21.74 4.11 -14.99
CA LEU A 337 -20.70 3.30 -15.59
C LEU A 337 -20.68 3.49 -17.12
N PRO A 338 -19.49 3.59 -17.75
CA PRO A 338 -19.35 3.81 -19.19
C PRO A 338 -20.09 2.77 -20.04
N SER A 339 -20.72 3.21 -21.13
CA SER A 339 -21.47 2.33 -22.04
C SER A 339 -20.60 1.44 -22.93
N ASN A 340 -19.28 1.67 -22.95
CA ASN A 340 -18.28 0.96 -23.76
C ASN A 340 -17.30 0.12 -22.91
N PRO A 341 -17.78 -0.73 -21.97
CA PRO A 341 -16.90 -1.39 -20.98
C PRO A 341 -15.80 -2.24 -21.63
N GLY A 342 -16.07 -2.90 -22.77
CA GLY A 342 -15.08 -3.71 -23.47
C GLY A 342 -13.86 -2.92 -23.95
N ALA A 343 -14.05 -1.68 -24.43
CA ALA A 343 -12.93 -0.80 -24.80
C ALA A 343 -12.07 -0.46 -23.58
N LEU A 344 -12.72 -0.29 -22.42
CA LEU A 344 -12.10 0.01 -21.14
C LEU A 344 -11.57 -1.23 -20.40
N GLY A 345 -11.73 -2.43 -20.94
CA GLY A 345 -11.20 -3.65 -20.31
C GLY A 345 -12.01 -4.03 -19.08
N LEU A 346 -13.27 -3.65 -19.09
CA LEU A 346 -14.26 -3.87 -18.07
C LEU A 346 -15.35 -4.79 -18.61
N ALA A 347 -15.99 -5.51 -17.71
CA ALA A 347 -17.27 -6.17 -17.94
C ALA A 347 -18.13 -5.91 -16.70
N TYR A 348 -19.42 -5.69 -16.90
CA TYR A 348 -20.35 -5.49 -15.78
C TYR A 348 -21.17 -6.73 -15.58
N ASP A 349 -21.30 -7.15 -14.33
CA ASP A 349 -22.14 -8.28 -14.00
C ASP A 349 -23.61 -7.96 -14.34
N PRO A 350 -24.30 -8.81 -15.12
CA PRO A 350 -25.68 -8.56 -15.50
C PRO A 350 -26.63 -8.52 -14.29
N THR A 351 -26.27 -9.17 -13.17
CA THR A 351 -27.09 -9.17 -11.95
C THR A 351 -26.88 -7.94 -11.08
N MET A 352 -26.00 -7.00 -11.47
CA MET A 352 -25.82 -5.75 -10.74
C MET A 352 -27.13 -4.94 -10.75
N GLY A 353 -27.66 -4.66 -9.56
CA GLY A 353 -28.96 -4.02 -9.35
C GLY A 353 -30.16 -4.98 -9.44
N SER A 354 -29.96 -6.31 -9.37
CA SER A 354 -31.05 -7.29 -9.53
C SER A 354 -32.19 -7.16 -8.53
N LEU A 355 -31.94 -6.60 -7.35
CA LEU A 355 -32.96 -6.37 -6.32
C LEU A 355 -33.71 -5.04 -6.49
N ALA A 356 -33.34 -4.21 -7.46
CA ALA A 356 -33.88 -2.85 -7.65
C ALA A 356 -35.40 -2.84 -7.83
N GLN A 357 -35.95 -3.84 -8.51
CA GLN A 357 -37.38 -3.99 -8.74
C GLN A 357 -38.18 -4.12 -7.44
N ARG A 358 -37.59 -4.69 -6.37
CA ARG A 358 -38.24 -4.78 -5.05
C ARG A 358 -38.45 -3.40 -4.40
N LEU A 359 -37.71 -2.39 -4.87
CA LEU A 359 -37.82 -0.99 -4.43
C LEU A 359 -38.53 -0.11 -5.48
N GLY A 360 -39.11 -0.71 -6.52
CA GLY A 360 -39.72 0.04 -7.64
C GLY A 360 -38.71 0.87 -8.43
N GLN A 361 -37.42 0.52 -8.40
CA GLN A 361 -36.35 1.24 -9.08
C GLN A 361 -35.79 0.44 -10.28
N PRO A 362 -35.25 1.13 -11.30
CA PRO A 362 -34.52 0.46 -12.37
C PRO A 362 -33.14 -0.01 -11.89
N ALA A 363 -32.66 -1.16 -12.39
CA ALA A 363 -31.33 -1.68 -12.06
C ALA A 363 -30.19 -0.71 -12.42
N ALA A 364 -30.39 0.14 -13.45
CA ALA A 364 -29.42 1.15 -13.88
C ALA A 364 -29.08 2.18 -12.79
N LEU A 365 -29.96 2.40 -11.80
CA LEU A 365 -29.70 3.30 -10.68
C LEU A 365 -28.46 2.87 -9.87
N TYR A 366 -28.20 1.57 -9.81
CA TYR A 366 -27.12 0.94 -9.03
C TYR A 366 -25.87 0.63 -9.87
N ARG A 367 -25.71 1.32 -11.01
CA ARG A 367 -24.61 1.16 -11.97
C ARG A 367 -23.86 2.47 -12.16
N GLY A 368 -23.26 2.95 -11.08
CA GLY A 368 -22.49 4.19 -11.09
C GLY A 368 -21.57 4.32 -9.90
N LEU A 369 -20.70 5.31 -9.98
CA LEU A 369 -19.66 5.59 -8.99
C LEU A 369 -19.48 7.10 -8.88
N ARG A 370 -18.96 7.55 -7.74
CA ARG A 370 -18.47 8.93 -7.63
C ARG A 370 -17.26 9.12 -8.57
N PRO A 371 -17.03 10.33 -9.09
CA PRO A 371 -15.99 10.59 -10.08
C PRO A 371 -14.60 10.01 -9.75
N PRO A 372 -14.03 10.18 -8.53
CA PRO A 372 -12.70 9.63 -8.22
C PRO A 372 -12.64 8.10 -8.28
N ALA A 373 -13.72 7.43 -7.85
CA ALA A 373 -13.80 5.97 -7.87
C ALA A 373 -13.98 5.43 -9.30
N LEU A 374 -14.72 6.15 -10.15
CA LEU A 374 -14.86 5.79 -11.56
C LEU A 374 -13.53 5.98 -12.31
N ASP A 375 -12.85 7.09 -12.09
CA ASP A 375 -11.56 7.40 -12.72
C ASP A 375 -10.51 6.35 -12.33
N LEU A 376 -10.42 5.98 -11.05
CA LEU A 376 -9.52 4.92 -10.59
C LEU A 376 -9.89 3.54 -11.13
N LEU A 377 -11.18 3.20 -11.24
CA LEU A 377 -11.61 1.93 -11.84
C LEU A 377 -11.14 1.81 -13.30
N ILE A 378 -11.27 2.88 -14.07
CA ILE A 378 -10.85 2.91 -15.48
C ILE A 378 -9.34 2.78 -15.60
N GLU A 379 -8.60 3.56 -14.81
CA GLU A 379 -7.13 3.51 -14.81
C GLU A 379 -6.61 2.15 -14.36
N LEU A 380 -7.19 1.56 -13.30
CA LEU A 380 -6.86 0.22 -12.84
C LEU A 380 -7.03 -0.83 -13.95
N ALA A 381 -8.16 -0.80 -14.67
CA ALA A 381 -8.40 -1.74 -15.77
C ALA A 381 -7.42 -1.54 -16.94
N ALA A 382 -7.05 -0.29 -17.24
CA ALA A 382 -6.05 0.03 -18.26
C ALA A 382 -4.65 -0.48 -17.88
N ARG A 383 -4.21 -0.23 -16.63
CA ARG A 383 -2.90 -0.70 -16.12
C ARG A 383 -2.85 -2.22 -16.04
N VAL A 384 -3.88 -2.89 -15.53
CA VAL A 384 -3.93 -4.36 -15.48
C VAL A 384 -3.84 -4.98 -16.87
N ARG A 385 -4.53 -4.41 -17.87
CA ARG A 385 -4.44 -4.88 -19.26
C ARG A 385 -3.03 -4.71 -19.82
N THR A 386 -2.41 -3.55 -19.56
CA THR A 386 -1.05 -3.23 -20.00
C THR A 386 -0.02 -4.18 -19.39
N LEU A 387 -0.05 -4.33 -18.06
CA LEU A 387 0.89 -5.17 -17.31
C LEU A 387 0.72 -6.67 -17.62
N SER A 388 -0.51 -7.14 -17.78
CA SER A 388 -0.77 -8.56 -18.04
C SER A 388 -0.59 -8.96 -19.51
N GLY A 389 -0.70 -8.01 -20.44
CA GLY A 389 -0.79 -8.26 -21.87
C GLY A 389 -2.07 -9.02 -22.30
N VAL A 390 -3.08 -9.10 -21.42
CA VAL A 390 -4.30 -9.88 -21.65
C VAL A 390 -5.48 -8.94 -21.85
N SER A 391 -6.24 -9.12 -22.95
CA SER A 391 -7.41 -8.31 -23.28
C SER A 391 -8.68 -8.67 -22.50
N ALA A 392 -8.68 -9.78 -21.76
CA ALA A 392 -9.82 -10.20 -20.98
C ALA A 392 -10.19 -9.13 -19.93
N PRO A 393 -11.47 -8.78 -19.79
CA PRO A 393 -11.87 -7.68 -18.92
C PRO A 393 -11.86 -8.06 -17.44
N LEU A 394 -11.70 -7.06 -16.57
CA LEU A 394 -12.04 -7.17 -15.16
C LEU A 394 -13.56 -7.08 -15.00
N ARG A 395 -14.18 -8.06 -14.32
CA ARG A 395 -15.63 -8.07 -14.10
C ARG A 395 -15.98 -7.32 -12.82
N ILE A 396 -16.81 -6.28 -12.94
CA ILE A 396 -17.34 -5.48 -11.82
C ILE A 396 -18.69 -6.06 -11.41
N VAL A 397 -18.83 -6.42 -10.14
CA VAL A 397 -20.00 -7.14 -9.62
C VAL A 397 -20.89 -6.29 -8.72
N SER A 398 -20.34 -5.22 -8.14
CA SER A 398 -21.12 -4.23 -7.39
C SER A 398 -20.50 -2.84 -7.47
N THR A 399 -21.34 -1.80 -7.38
CA THR A 399 -20.95 -0.38 -7.29
C THR A 399 -21.81 0.31 -6.23
N VAL A 400 -22.21 1.57 -6.44
CA VAL A 400 -23.06 2.32 -5.50
C VAL A 400 -24.40 1.64 -5.24
N ALA A 401 -24.84 1.66 -3.98
CA ALA A 401 -26.21 1.31 -3.61
C ALA A 401 -26.67 2.02 -2.35
N ASP A 402 -27.90 2.55 -2.33
CA ASP A 402 -28.46 3.16 -1.13
C ASP A 402 -28.76 2.15 -0.02
N ARG A 403 -28.93 2.65 1.21
CA ARG A 403 -29.15 1.78 2.38
C ARG A 403 -30.40 0.90 2.26
N GLN A 404 -31.47 1.34 1.60
CA GLN A 404 -32.67 0.51 1.41
C GLN A 404 -32.36 -0.70 0.53
N TYR A 405 -31.60 -0.51 -0.55
CA TYR A 405 -31.13 -1.62 -1.38
C TYR A 405 -30.21 -2.57 -0.60
N LEU A 406 -29.27 -2.02 0.16
CA LEU A 406 -28.32 -2.83 0.94
C LEU A 406 -29.02 -3.70 2.01
N ASN A 407 -30.12 -3.21 2.60
CA ASN A 407 -30.92 -3.98 3.56
C ASN A 407 -31.64 -5.18 2.93
N LEU A 408 -31.72 -5.27 1.61
CA LEU A 408 -32.25 -6.44 0.90
C LEU A 408 -31.20 -7.54 0.67
N LEU A 409 -29.92 -7.24 0.88
CA LEU A 409 -28.84 -8.21 0.68
C LEU A 409 -28.76 -9.19 1.86
N PRO A 410 -28.48 -10.47 1.60
CA PRO A 410 -28.40 -11.50 2.64
C PRO A 410 -27.14 -11.39 3.51
N LEU A 411 -26.16 -10.60 3.09
CA LEU A 411 -24.90 -10.39 3.78
C LEU A 411 -24.72 -8.90 4.10
N PRO A 412 -24.04 -8.57 5.20
CA PRO A 412 -23.73 -7.18 5.52
C PRO A 412 -23.00 -6.53 4.34
N PRO A 413 -23.39 -5.30 3.97
CA PRO A 413 -22.82 -4.63 2.81
C PRO A 413 -21.35 -4.29 3.05
N ALA A 414 -20.59 -4.23 1.96
CA ALA A 414 -19.21 -3.74 2.03
C ALA A 414 -19.18 -2.30 2.58
N PRO A 415 -18.14 -1.92 3.34
CA PRO A 415 -17.93 -0.54 3.73
C PRO A 415 -18.07 0.41 2.53
N LEU A 416 -18.64 1.59 2.79
CA LEU A 416 -18.75 2.69 1.83
C LEU A 416 -19.59 2.42 0.56
N THR A 417 -20.25 1.26 0.42
CA THR A 417 -21.09 0.97 -0.77
C THR A 417 -22.18 2.02 -0.97
N SER A 418 -22.72 2.56 0.13
CA SER A 418 -23.72 3.63 0.11
C SER A 418 -23.16 5.02 -0.15
N THR A 419 -21.85 5.18 -0.31
CA THR A 419 -21.24 6.47 -0.62
C THR A 419 -20.93 6.65 -2.10
N GLY A 420 -20.84 5.55 -2.86
CA GLY A 420 -20.39 5.55 -4.25
C GLY A 420 -18.87 5.65 -4.44
N TYR A 421 -18.08 5.59 -3.36
CA TYR A 421 -16.62 5.48 -3.40
C TYR A 421 -16.09 4.04 -3.43
N SER A 422 -16.96 3.03 -3.47
CA SER A 422 -16.53 1.64 -3.51
C SER A 422 -17.14 0.83 -4.65
N PHE A 423 -16.39 -0.17 -5.09
CA PHE A 423 -16.81 -1.16 -6.06
C PHE A 423 -16.20 -2.52 -5.73
N ALA A 424 -16.71 -3.58 -6.36
CA ALA A 424 -16.14 -4.92 -6.21
C ALA A 424 -15.82 -5.56 -7.57
N ILE A 425 -14.66 -6.21 -7.63
CA ILE A 425 -14.17 -6.97 -8.78
C ILE A 425 -14.34 -8.46 -8.51
N GLN A 426 -14.79 -9.24 -9.50
CA GLN A 426 -14.81 -10.69 -9.42
C GLN A 426 -13.39 -11.26 -9.43
N ARG A 427 -13.09 -12.20 -8.53
CA ARG A 427 -11.82 -12.94 -8.47
C ARG A 427 -11.78 -14.09 -9.46
N ARG A 428 -12.01 -13.76 -10.73
CA ARG A 428 -11.90 -14.69 -11.85
C ARG A 428 -11.03 -14.04 -12.91
N TYR A 429 -9.92 -14.69 -13.21
CA TYR A 429 -8.90 -14.17 -14.11
C TYR A 429 -8.75 -15.10 -15.31
N ALA A 430 -8.44 -14.53 -16.46
CA ALA A 430 -8.15 -15.30 -17.67
C ALA A 430 -6.78 -15.99 -17.60
N SER A 431 -5.87 -15.48 -16.78
CA SER A 431 -4.55 -16.09 -16.56
C SER A 431 -3.96 -15.69 -15.22
N ARG A 432 -2.89 -16.38 -14.82
CA ARG A 432 -2.06 -15.98 -13.67
C ARG A 432 -1.45 -14.59 -13.86
N ARG A 433 -1.01 -14.22 -15.07
CA ARG A 433 -0.47 -12.88 -15.35
C ARG A 433 -1.48 -11.77 -15.09
N GLN A 434 -2.76 -11.99 -15.40
CA GLN A 434 -3.81 -11.02 -15.08
C GLN A 434 -4.04 -10.91 -13.56
N ALA A 435 -4.00 -12.04 -12.85
CA ALA A 435 -4.09 -12.05 -11.40
C ALA A 435 -2.91 -11.30 -10.74
N ASP A 436 -1.69 -11.57 -11.18
CA ASP A 436 -0.46 -10.97 -10.68
C ASP A 436 -0.43 -9.46 -11.00
N ALA A 437 -0.86 -9.05 -12.20
CA ALA A 437 -0.98 -7.64 -12.57
C ALA A 437 -2.02 -6.89 -11.72
N LEU A 438 -3.17 -7.51 -11.43
CA LEU A 438 -4.15 -6.92 -10.52
C LEU A 438 -3.58 -6.80 -9.10
N GLN A 439 -2.89 -7.83 -8.60
CA GLN A 439 -2.25 -7.77 -7.29
C GLN A 439 -1.19 -6.67 -7.22
N ALA A 440 -0.34 -6.53 -8.24
CA ALA A 440 0.66 -5.47 -8.32
C ALA A 440 0.02 -4.08 -8.21
N MET A 441 -1.08 -3.85 -8.93
CA MET A 441 -1.81 -2.59 -8.85
C MET A 441 -2.48 -2.37 -7.50
N LEU A 442 -3.08 -3.41 -6.89
CA LEU A 442 -3.67 -3.28 -5.56
C LEU A 442 -2.61 -2.91 -4.51
N ASP A 443 -1.43 -3.52 -4.58
CA ASP A 443 -0.32 -3.25 -3.68
C ASP A 443 0.21 -1.81 -3.85
N GLN A 444 0.40 -1.35 -5.10
CA GLN A 444 0.87 0.00 -5.40
C GLN A 444 -0.16 1.07 -5.00
N LEU A 445 -1.44 0.87 -5.33
CA LEU A 445 -2.51 1.82 -5.02
C LEU A 445 -2.76 1.91 -3.52
N GLN A 446 -2.70 0.78 -2.79
CA GLN A 446 -2.78 0.79 -1.33
C GLN A 446 -1.55 1.51 -0.74
N ALA A 447 -0.35 1.23 -1.22
CA ALA A 447 0.85 1.96 -0.78
C ALA A 447 0.81 3.46 -1.13
N LEU A 448 -0.04 3.92 -2.04
CA LEU A 448 -0.25 5.34 -2.30
C LEU A 448 -1.45 5.94 -1.54
N ASP A 449 -2.05 5.17 -0.62
CA ASP A 449 -3.25 5.55 0.12
C ASP A 449 -4.41 5.97 -0.80
N LEU A 450 -4.46 5.39 -2.01
CA LEU A 450 -5.52 5.66 -2.99
C LEU A 450 -6.68 4.69 -2.86
N ILE A 451 -6.43 3.53 -2.25
CA ILE A 451 -7.44 2.52 -1.99
C ILE A 451 -7.25 1.85 -0.63
N ALA A 452 -8.36 1.39 -0.06
CA ALA A 452 -8.40 0.31 0.90
C ALA A 452 -9.11 -0.87 0.23
N TRP A 453 -8.61 -2.10 0.43
CA TRP A 453 -9.21 -3.27 -0.23
C TRP A 453 -9.25 -4.51 0.64
N VAL A 454 -10.24 -5.36 0.38
CA VAL A 454 -10.48 -6.60 1.11
C VAL A 454 -10.76 -7.72 0.13
N ARG A 455 -10.15 -8.88 0.40
CA ARG A 455 -10.35 -10.10 -0.37
C ARG A 455 -11.41 -10.98 0.29
N SER A 456 -12.45 -11.31 -0.46
CA SER A 456 -13.38 -12.41 -0.17
C SER A 456 -13.12 -13.60 -1.11
N PRO A 457 -13.73 -14.78 -0.91
CA PRO A 457 -13.49 -15.93 -1.78
C PRO A 457 -13.75 -15.66 -3.27
N GLN A 458 -14.78 -14.89 -3.60
CA GLN A 458 -15.23 -14.63 -4.97
C GLN A 458 -14.98 -13.20 -5.47
N THR A 459 -14.70 -12.25 -4.57
CA THR A 459 -14.62 -10.82 -4.91
C THR A 459 -13.46 -10.12 -4.20
N ILE A 460 -13.01 -9.02 -4.78
CA ILE A 460 -12.15 -8.02 -4.14
C ILE A 460 -13.00 -6.76 -4.00
N GLN A 461 -13.22 -6.32 -2.77
CA GLN A 461 -13.90 -5.06 -2.48
C GLN A 461 -12.85 -3.95 -2.40
N ILE A 462 -13.10 -2.83 -3.05
CA ILE A 462 -12.18 -1.69 -3.13
C ILE A 462 -12.96 -0.45 -2.72
N ALA A 463 -12.45 0.25 -1.71
CA ALA A 463 -12.82 1.61 -1.36
C ALA A 463 -11.76 2.57 -1.92
N VAL A 464 -12.17 3.67 -2.54
CA VAL A 464 -11.29 4.60 -3.25
C VAL A 464 -11.24 5.93 -2.54
N ALA A 465 -10.04 6.47 -2.32
CA ALA A 465 -9.83 7.78 -1.72
C ALA A 465 -10.46 8.91 -2.55
N SER A 466 -10.96 9.94 -1.86
CA SER A 466 -11.62 11.08 -2.50
C SER A 466 -10.73 11.86 -3.48
N ASP A 467 -9.41 11.83 -3.34
CA ASP A 467 -8.47 12.56 -4.19
C ASP A 467 -7.79 11.68 -5.25
N ALA A 468 -8.19 10.42 -5.41
CA ALA A 468 -7.57 9.47 -6.33
C ALA A 468 -7.52 9.98 -7.78
N GLY A 469 -8.59 10.61 -8.26
CA GLY A 469 -8.63 11.20 -9.61
C GLY A 469 -7.51 12.23 -9.83
N ARG A 470 -7.26 13.10 -8.84
CA ARG A 470 -6.20 14.11 -8.92
C ARG A 470 -4.83 13.43 -9.06
N VAL A 471 -4.60 12.36 -8.31
CA VAL A 471 -3.33 11.61 -8.37
C VAL A 471 -3.13 10.95 -9.73
N ILE A 472 -4.18 10.41 -10.35
CA ILE A 472 -4.10 9.81 -11.69
C ILE A 472 -3.67 10.83 -12.75
N VAL A 473 -4.09 12.09 -12.59
CA VAL A 473 -3.89 13.14 -13.59
C VAL A 473 -2.61 13.94 -13.33
N ASP A 474 -2.33 14.28 -12.07
CA ASP A 474 -1.24 15.18 -11.68
C ASP A 474 -0.07 14.45 -11.00
N GLY A 475 -0.24 13.18 -10.62
CA GLY A 475 0.72 12.40 -9.83
C GLY A 475 0.53 12.54 -8.31
N PRO A 476 1.25 11.73 -7.50
CA PRO A 476 1.11 11.69 -6.04
C PRO A 476 1.47 12.95 -5.25
#